data_AF-A0AAJ0U449-F1
#
_entry.id   AF-A0AAJ0U449-F1
#
_cell.length_a   1.000
_cell.length_b   1.000
_cell.length_c   1.000
_cell.angle_alpha   90.00
_cell.angle_beta   90.00
_cell.angle_gamma   90.00
#
_symmetry.space_group_name_H-M   'P 1'
#
loop_
_entity.id
_entity.type
_entity.pdbx_description
1 polymer ?
#
loop_
_entity_poly.entity_id
_entity_poly.type
_entity_poly.pdbx_seq_one_letter_code
_entity_poly.pdbx_strand_id
1 'polypeptide(L)'
;MASSLLLGAVPSRGFHERWSNEPLVIDKWVGVQATSPREDTLDRVIALMGKADFSLRNPNRIRSLIGAFCGANQVCFHAADGRGYRFLADRVLDLDPLNPQIAARLLRSMVRWRRFDSERQRLMRAELSRILDNEVLSADVFEVASKSLED
;
A
#
# COMPACT_ATOMS: atom_id res chain seq x y z
N MET A 1 -11.20 -36.55 -18.90
CA MET A 1 -10.63 -35.37 -19.58
C MET A 1 -11.44 -34.14 -19.21
N ALA A 2 -11.02 -33.44 -18.16
CA ALA A 2 -11.39 -32.04 -17.91
C ALA A 2 -10.36 -31.49 -16.92
N SER A 3 -9.19 -31.18 -17.47
CA SER A 3 -8.16 -30.38 -16.82
C SER A 3 -8.72 -28.97 -16.68
N SER A 4 -9.00 -28.54 -15.46
CA SER A 4 -9.14 -27.12 -15.12
C SER A 4 -8.15 -26.84 -13.99
N LEU A 5 -6.93 -26.51 -14.41
CA LEU A 5 -5.92 -25.89 -13.57
C LEU A 5 -6.48 -24.54 -13.11
N LEU A 6 -7.10 -24.52 -11.93
CA LEU A 6 -7.35 -23.31 -11.16
C LEU A 6 -6.00 -22.71 -10.72
N LEU A 7 -5.38 -21.96 -11.62
CA LEU A 7 -4.45 -20.89 -11.26
C LEU A 7 -5.21 -19.91 -10.35
N GLY A 8 -4.97 -19.95 -9.04
CA GLY A 8 -5.44 -18.87 -8.16
C GLY A 8 -5.63 -19.18 -6.67
N ALA A 9 -5.64 -20.45 -6.25
CA ALA A 9 -5.82 -20.78 -4.83
C ALA A 9 -4.48 -21.10 -4.16
N VAL A 10 -3.65 -20.10 -3.89
CA VAL A 10 -2.64 -20.26 -2.84
C VAL A 10 -3.41 -20.46 -1.53
N PRO A 11 -3.25 -21.56 -0.78
CA PRO A 11 -4.02 -21.80 0.45
C PRO A 11 -3.68 -20.73 1.49
N SER A 12 -4.55 -19.73 1.63
CA SER A 12 -4.19 -18.45 2.25
C SER A 12 -3.98 -18.48 3.77
N ARG A 13 -4.50 -19.48 4.48
CA ARG A 13 -4.21 -19.68 5.92
C ARG A 13 -3.02 -20.61 6.16
N GLY A 14 -3.06 -21.80 5.55
CA GLY A 14 -2.01 -22.82 5.77
C GLY A 14 -0.63 -22.42 5.22
N PHE A 15 -0.56 -21.53 4.22
CA PHE A 15 0.74 -21.07 3.72
C PHE A 15 1.46 -20.17 4.73
N HIS A 16 0.75 -19.20 5.33
CA HIS A 16 1.36 -18.28 6.29
C HIS A 16 1.85 -19.02 7.54
N GLU A 17 1.03 -19.93 8.07
CA GLU A 17 1.38 -20.76 9.24
C GLU A 17 2.59 -21.65 8.98
N ARG A 18 2.68 -22.27 7.79
CA ARG A 18 3.79 -23.15 7.43
C ARG A 18 5.11 -22.41 7.28
N TRP A 19 5.07 -21.18 6.79
CA TRP A 19 6.26 -20.44 6.36
C TRP A 19 6.55 -19.20 7.22
N SER A 20 5.89 -19.05 8.38
CA SER A 20 6.00 -17.88 9.24
C SER A 20 7.44 -17.56 9.68
N ASN A 21 8.29 -18.60 9.73
CA ASN A 21 9.70 -18.50 10.10
C ASN A 21 10.63 -18.23 8.91
N GLU A 22 10.10 -18.06 7.69
CA GLU A 22 10.84 -17.81 6.46
C GLU A 22 10.48 -16.42 5.90
N PRO A 23 11.10 -15.31 6.38
CA PRO A 23 10.65 -13.95 6.09
C PRO A 23 10.53 -13.62 4.61
N LEU A 24 11.50 -14.08 3.80
CA LEU A 24 11.55 -13.84 2.35
C LEU A 24 10.46 -14.61 1.59
N VAL A 25 10.08 -15.80 2.08
CA VAL A 25 8.97 -16.58 1.51
C VAL A 25 7.66 -15.86 1.78
N ILE A 26 7.47 -15.38 3.01
CA ILE A 26 6.30 -14.57 3.36
C ILE A 26 6.29 -13.27 2.56
N ASP A 27 7.43 -12.61 2.31
CA ASP A 27 7.49 -11.38 1.51
C ASP A 27 6.95 -11.59 0.09
N LYS A 28 7.35 -12.69 -0.56
CA LYS A 28 6.80 -13.05 -1.88
C LYS A 28 5.30 -13.31 -1.80
N TRP A 29 4.87 -14.03 -0.78
CA TRP A 29 3.47 -14.40 -0.61
C TRP A 29 2.56 -13.20 -0.35
N VAL A 30 2.92 -12.29 0.57
CA VAL A 30 2.13 -11.08 0.82
C VAL A 30 2.12 -10.15 -0.39
N GLY A 31 3.19 -10.13 -1.19
CA GLY A 31 3.22 -9.43 -2.47
C GLY A 31 2.16 -9.95 -3.44
N VAL A 32 2.00 -11.27 -3.56
CA VAL A 32 0.93 -11.89 -4.37
C VAL A 32 -0.46 -11.54 -3.82
N GLN A 33 -0.63 -11.50 -2.49
CA GLN A 33 -1.91 -11.08 -1.91
C GLN A 33 -2.22 -9.62 -2.22
N ALA A 34 -1.23 -8.73 -2.09
CA ALA A 34 -1.37 -7.29 -2.29
C ALA A 34 -1.67 -6.89 -3.75
N THR A 35 -1.24 -7.69 -4.72
CA THR A 35 -1.44 -7.42 -6.15
C THR A 35 -2.62 -8.15 -6.77
N SER A 36 -3.42 -8.86 -5.95
CA SER A 36 -4.63 -9.51 -6.43
C SER A 36 -5.66 -8.49 -6.93
N PRO A 37 -6.30 -8.67 -8.09
CA PRO A 37 -7.29 -7.73 -8.62
C PRO A 37 -8.67 -7.84 -7.96
N ARG A 38 -8.78 -8.59 -6.86
CA ARG A 38 -10.04 -8.80 -6.15
C ARG A 38 -10.48 -7.54 -5.42
N GLU A 39 -11.78 -7.33 -5.33
CA GLU A 39 -12.36 -6.18 -4.64
C GLU A 39 -12.02 -6.17 -3.13
N ASP A 40 -11.88 -7.35 -2.51
CA ASP A 40 -11.51 -7.52 -1.09
C ASP A 40 -10.01 -7.37 -0.80
N THR A 41 -9.17 -7.03 -1.79
CA THR A 41 -7.71 -7.01 -1.63
C THR A 41 -7.25 -6.01 -0.57
N LEU A 42 -7.84 -4.82 -0.48
CA LEU A 42 -7.46 -3.85 0.54
C LEU A 42 -7.77 -4.38 1.95
N ASP A 43 -8.93 -5.01 2.15
CA ASP A 43 -9.29 -5.60 3.43
C ASP A 43 -8.33 -6.73 3.83
N ARG A 44 -7.88 -7.53 2.85
CA ARG A 44 -6.84 -8.54 3.06
C ARG A 44 -5.49 -7.94 3.41
N VAL A 45 -5.09 -6.85 2.75
CA VAL A 45 -3.84 -6.15 3.06
C VAL A 45 -3.87 -5.64 4.50
N ILE A 46 -4.97 -5.01 4.93
CA ILE A 46 -5.16 -4.53 6.30
C ILE A 46 -5.12 -5.72 7.28
N ALA A 47 -5.80 -6.82 6.99
CA ALA A 47 -5.78 -8.02 7.84
C ALA A 47 -4.38 -8.64 7.97
N LEU A 48 -3.57 -8.62 6.91
CA LEU A 48 -2.18 -9.11 6.93
C LEU A 48 -1.27 -8.22 7.77
N MET A 49 -1.52 -6.91 7.83
CA MET A 49 -0.79 -6.02 8.73
C MET A 49 -1.05 -6.31 10.22
N GLY A 50 -2.19 -6.92 10.54
CA GLY A 50 -2.54 -7.33 11.91
C GLY A 50 -1.89 -8.63 12.38
N LYS A 51 -1.05 -9.27 11.54
CA LYS A 51 -0.35 -10.51 11.90
C LYS A 51 0.88 -10.23 12.77
N ALA A 52 1.22 -11.16 13.65
CA ALA A 52 2.33 -11.01 14.60
C ALA A 52 3.71 -10.83 13.93
N ASP A 53 3.88 -11.32 12.71
CA ASP A 53 5.11 -11.21 11.92
C ASP A 53 5.15 -9.96 11.01
N PHE A 54 4.14 -9.08 11.12
CA PHE A 54 4.14 -7.78 10.48
C PHE A 54 4.69 -6.71 11.43
N SER A 55 5.59 -5.88 10.90
CA SER A 55 6.13 -4.73 11.64
C SER A 55 6.47 -3.60 10.69
N LEU A 56 6.08 -2.37 11.06
CA LEU A 56 6.48 -1.13 10.38
C LEU A 56 7.98 -0.81 10.56
N ARG A 57 8.73 -1.62 11.31
CA ARG A 57 10.19 -1.51 11.38
C ARG A 57 10.90 -2.37 10.33
N ASN A 58 10.17 -3.25 9.62
CA ASN A 58 10.75 -4.11 8.59
C ASN A 58 10.52 -3.49 7.19
N PRO A 59 11.55 -2.88 6.56
CA PRO A 59 11.41 -2.22 5.27
C PRO A 59 11.10 -3.19 4.12
N ASN A 60 11.47 -4.48 4.24
CA ASN A 60 11.12 -5.48 3.24
C ASN A 60 9.63 -5.80 3.31
N ARG A 61 9.09 -6.01 4.52
CA ARG A 61 7.67 -6.29 4.74
C ARG A 61 6.77 -5.12 4.32
N ILE A 62 7.18 -3.89 4.58
CA ILE A 62 6.47 -2.69 4.11
C ILE A 62 6.41 -2.66 2.59
N ARG A 63 7.56 -2.87 1.93
CA ARG A 63 7.62 -2.88 0.46
C ARG A 63 6.78 -4.00 -0.15
N SER A 64 6.86 -5.20 0.40
CA SER A 64 6.22 -6.39 -0.15
C SER A 64 4.70 -6.37 0.03
N LEU A 65 4.17 -5.72 1.07
CA LEU A 65 2.73 -5.62 1.30
C LEU A 65 2.16 -4.25 0.90
N ILE A 66 2.51 -3.19 1.62
CA ILE A 66 1.94 -1.84 1.43
C ILE A 66 2.41 -1.27 0.09
N GLY A 67 3.71 -1.34 -0.19
CA GLY A 67 4.29 -0.86 -1.43
C GLY A 67 3.76 -1.59 -2.66
N ALA A 68 3.60 -2.91 -2.58
CA ALA A 68 3.02 -3.70 -3.66
C ALA A 68 1.56 -3.34 -3.93
N PHE A 69 0.74 -3.15 -2.89
CA PHE A 69 -0.64 -2.70 -3.05
C PHE A 69 -0.70 -1.32 -3.72
N CYS A 70 0.02 -0.33 -3.19
CA CYS A 70 -0.06 1.05 -3.69
C CYS A 70 0.64 1.26 -5.05
N GLY A 71 1.65 0.46 -5.37
CA GLY A 71 2.48 0.64 -6.56
C GLY A 71 2.12 -0.28 -7.72
N ALA A 72 1.73 -1.53 -7.43
CA ALA A 72 1.52 -2.57 -8.44
C ALA A 72 0.07 -3.00 -8.60
N ASN A 73 -0.85 -2.61 -7.70
CA ASN A 73 -2.27 -2.93 -7.81
C ASN A 73 -3.11 -1.72 -8.22
N GLN A 74 -2.98 -1.30 -9.48
CA GLN A 74 -3.65 -0.10 -10.00
C GLN A 74 -5.18 -0.19 -9.90
N VAL A 75 -5.75 -1.39 -10.05
CA VAL A 75 -7.20 -1.62 -10.00
C VAL A 75 -7.75 -1.34 -8.60
N CYS A 76 -7.16 -1.94 -7.56
CA CYS A 76 -7.66 -1.80 -6.19
C CYS A 76 -7.19 -0.51 -5.51
N PHE A 77 -5.97 -0.04 -5.81
CA PHE A 77 -5.44 1.19 -5.23
C PHE A 77 -6.22 2.42 -5.72
N HIS A 78 -6.52 2.47 -7.02
CA HIS A 78 -7.42 3.44 -7.61
C HIS A 78 -8.84 2.88 -7.68
N ALA A 79 -9.38 2.32 -6.59
CA ALA A 79 -10.82 2.09 -6.47
C ALA A 79 -11.58 3.43 -6.39
N ALA A 80 -12.80 3.51 -6.91
CA ALA A 80 -13.53 4.78 -7.02
C ALA A 80 -13.91 5.39 -5.66
N ASP A 81 -13.95 4.58 -4.61
CA ASP A 81 -14.26 4.99 -3.24
C ASP A 81 -13.12 5.73 -2.52
N GLY A 82 -11.91 5.78 -3.11
CA GLY A 82 -10.75 6.45 -2.53
C GLY A 82 -10.13 5.76 -1.31
N ARG A 83 -10.58 4.57 -0.92
CA ARG A 83 -10.07 3.86 0.27
C ARG A 83 -8.58 3.55 0.16
N GLY A 84 -8.10 3.26 -1.04
CA GLY A 84 -6.67 3.04 -1.31
C GLY A 84 -5.81 4.28 -1.00
N TYR A 85 -6.30 5.47 -1.34
CA TYR A 85 -5.59 6.73 -1.08
C TYR A 85 -5.55 7.05 0.41
N ARG A 86 -6.70 6.90 1.09
CA ARG A 86 -6.78 7.08 2.53
C ARG A 86 -5.84 6.13 3.28
N PHE A 87 -5.85 4.85 2.87
CA PHE A 87 -4.96 3.84 3.41
C PHE A 87 -3.49 4.24 3.25
N LEU A 88 -3.05 4.64 2.06
CA LEU A 88 -1.67 5.06 1.83
C LEU A 88 -1.32 6.27 2.69
N ALA A 89 -2.17 7.30 2.75
CA ALA A 89 -1.90 8.49 3.53
C ALA A 89 -1.80 8.19 5.04
N ASP A 90 -2.66 7.32 5.58
CA ASP A 90 -2.53 6.86 6.97
C ASP A 90 -1.21 6.13 7.21
N ARG A 91 -0.78 5.26 6.28
CA ARG A 91 0.51 4.56 6.38
C ARG A 91 1.71 5.48 6.23
N VAL A 92 1.62 6.52 5.40
CA VAL A 92 2.67 7.54 5.28
C VAL A 92 2.83 8.26 6.62
N LEU A 93 1.75 8.69 7.26
CA LEU A 93 1.79 9.35 8.57
C LEU A 93 2.30 8.43 9.69
N ASP A 94 1.94 7.14 9.67
CA ASP A 94 2.47 6.16 10.63
C ASP A 94 3.98 5.93 10.44
N LEU A 95 4.44 5.92 9.19
CA LEU A 95 5.83 5.62 8.82
C LEU A 95 6.75 6.82 8.90
N ASP A 96 6.23 8.03 8.72
CA ASP A 96 7.03 9.24 8.67
C ASP A 96 7.96 9.41 9.89
N PRO A 97 7.48 9.31 11.15
CA PRO A 97 8.37 9.43 12.31
C PRO A 97 9.34 8.24 12.48
N LEU A 98 9.09 7.10 11.82
CA LEU A 98 9.89 5.88 11.95
C LEU A 98 10.96 5.76 10.86
N ASN A 99 10.58 6.13 9.64
CA ASN A 99 11.39 6.02 8.44
C ASN A 99 10.86 6.98 7.34
N PRO A 100 11.21 8.27 7.41
CA PRO A 100 10.80 9.31 6.45
C PRO A 100 11.02 8.93 4.98
N GLN A 101 12.15 8.29 4.68
CA GLN A 101 12.53 7.92 3.31
C GLN A 101 11.58 6.86 2.72
N ILE A 102 11.14 5.90 3.53
CA ILE A 102 10.17 4.90 3.08
C ILE A 102 8.79 5.54 2.93
N ALA A 103 8.37 6.37 3.87
CA ALA A 103 7.11 7.09 3.81
C ALA A 103 7.02 7.93 2.52
N ALA A 104 8.05 8.75 2.25
CA ALA A 104 8.15 9.57 1.04
C ALA A 104 8.17 8.71 -0.24
N ARG A 105 8.85 7.55 -0.23
CA ARG A 105 8.85 6.65 -1.39
C ARG A 105 7.49 6.00 -1.64
N LEU A 106 6.73 5.67 -0.61
CA LEU A 106 5.36 5.16 -0.76
C LEU A 106 4.42 6.24 -1.30
N LEU A 107 4.54 7.47 -0.80
CA LEU A 107 3.72 8.61 -1.24
C LEU A 107 3.83 8.87 -2.76
N ARG A 108 4.95 8.49 -3.38
CA ARG A 108 5.14 8.62 -4.85
C ARG A 108 4.08 7.89 -5.68
N SER A 109 3.35 6.92 -5.13
CA SER A 109 2.19 6.30 -5.79
C SER A 109 1.06 7.29 -6.10
N MET A 110 0.95 8.42 -5.39
CA MET A 110 -0.09 9.44 -5.61
C MET A 110 0.36 10.68 -6.39
N VAL A 111 1.65 10.85 -6.65
CA VAL A 111 2.19 12.08 -7.27
C VAL A 111 1.64 12.31 -8.69
N ARG A 112 1.29 11.24 -9.42
CA ARG A 112 0.76 11.33 -10.79
C ARG A 112 -0.77 11.56 -10.84
N TRP A 113 -1.36 12.11 -9.78
CA TRP A 113 -2.81 12.27 -9.63
C TRP A 113 -3.47 12.99 -10.81
N ARG A 114 -2.79 13.97 -11.43
CA ARG A 114 -3.27 14.73 -12.61
C ARG A 114 -3.65 13.88 -13.83
N ARG A 115 -3.18 12.63 -13.90
CA ARG A 115 -3.47 11.71 -15.03
C ARG A 115 -4.81 10.98 -14.91
N PHE A 116 -5.50 11.12 -13.79
CA PHE A 116 -6.74 10.41 -13.51
C PHE A 116 -7.95 11.31 -13.77
N ASP A 117 -9.16 10.74 -13.72
CA ASP A 117 -10.40 11.50 -13.80
C ASP A 117 -10.56 12.49 -12.63
N SER A 118 -11.46 13.46 -12.78
CA SER A 118 -11.65 14.57 -11.84
C SER A 118 -11.96 14.12 -10.42
N GLU A 119 -12.72 13.03 -10.24
CA GLU A 119 -13.08 12.54 -8.91
C GLU A 119 -11.86 11.94 -8.21
N ARG A 120 -11.07 11.13 -8.92
CA ARG A 120 -9.81 10.60 -8.39
C ARG A 120 -8.78 11.69 -8.09
N GLN A 121 -8.68 12.70 -8.95
CA GLN A 121 -7.83 13.86 -8.71
C GLN A 121 -8.23 14.53 -7.38
N ARG A 122 -9.53 14.80 -7.19
CA ARG A 122 -10.07 15.41 -5.97
C ARG A 122 -9.71 14.60 -4.72
N LEU A 123 -9.94 13.28 -4.76
CA LEU A 123 -9.65 12.38 -3.64
C LEU A 123 -8.16 12.30 -3.30
N MET A 124 -7.28 12.16 -4.30
CA MET A 124 -5.84 12.12 -4.05
C MET A 124 -5.29 13.45 -3.52
N ARG A 125 -5.77 14.58 -4.07
CA ARG A 125 -5.39 15.91 -3.57
C ARG A 125 -5.83 16.14 -2.13
N ALA A 126 -7.01 15.67 -1.76
CA ALA A 126 -7.50 15.79 -0.38
C ALA A 126 -6.57 15.05 0.60
N GLU A 127 -6.14 13.84 0.26
CA GLU A 127 -5.22 13.07 1.10
C GLU A 127 -3.78 13.63 1.09
N LEU A 128 -3.29 14.17 -0.04
CA LEU A 128 -2.02 14.91 -0.08
C LEU A 128 -2.04 16.16 0.80
N SER A 129 -3.15 16.92 0.77
CA SER A 129 -3.33 18.11 1.61
C SER A 129 -3.39 17.71 3.09
N ARG A 130 -4.13 16.66 3.42
CA ARG A 130 -4.19 16.12 4.79
C ARG A 130 -2.82 15.71 5.34
N ILE A 131 -1.93 15.18 4.49
CA ILE A 131 -0.56 14.86 4.91
C ILE A 131 0.21 16.14 5.25
N LEU A 132 0.09 17.19 4.43
CA LEU A 132 0.73 18.49 4.68
C LEU A 132 0.19 19.21 5.91
N ASP A 133 -1.07 18.99 6.25
CA ASP A 133 -1.70 19.57 7.44
C ASP A 133 -1.23 18.93 8.76
N ASN A 134 -0.39 17.88 8.71
CA ASN A 134 0.19 17.30 9.91
C ASN A 134 1.28 18.22 10.49
N GLU A 135 1.12 18.60 11.77
CA GLU A 135 2.04 19.51 12.47
C GLU A 135 3.48 18.96 12.56
N VAL A 136 3.65 17.64 12.58
CA VAL A 136 4.95 16.97 12.69
C VAL A 136 5.18 16.13 11.44
N LEU A 137 5.69 16.78 10.39
CA LEU A 137 6.01 16.15 9.11
C LEU A 137 7.50 16.26 8.81
N SER A 138 8.11 15.16 8.37
CA SER A 138 9.50 15.15 7.94
C SER A 138 9.72 15.97 6.66
N ALA A 139 10.95 16.43 6.45
CA ALA A 139 11.33 17.11 5.22
C ALA A 139 11.15 16.22 3.97
N ASP A 140 11.44 14.92 4.06
CA ASP A 140 11.29 13.97 2.96
C ASP A 140 9.84 13.87 2.48
N VAL A 141 8.89 13.74 3.41
CA VAL A 141 7.45 13.63 3.07
C VAL A 141 6.89 14.98 2.67
N PHE A 142 7.25 16.06 3.39
CA PHE A 142 6.86 17.42 3.05
C PHE A 142 7.23 17.75 1.60
N GLU A 143 8.48 17.50 1.19
CA GLU A 143 8.96 17.80 -0.16
C GLU A 143 8.14 17.06 -1.24
N VAL A 144 7.84 15.78 -1.03
CA VAL A 144 7.07 15.01 -2.01
C VAL A 144 5.62 15.51 -2.06
N ALA A 145 5.00 15.77 -0.91
CA ALA A 145 3.61 16.19 -0.83
C ALA A 145 3.39 17.61 -1.38
N SER A 146 4.23 18.58 -1.01
CA SER A 146 4.12 19.98 -1.45
C SER A 146 4.33 20.11 -2.95
N LYS A 147 5.42 19.55 -3.49
CA LYS A 147 5.69 19.53 -4.94
C LYS A 147 4.62 18.81 -5.76
N SER A 148 3.88 17.88 -5.15
CA SER A 148 2.76 17.22 -5.84
C SER A 148 1.58 18.15 -6.06
N LEU A 149 1.40 19.16 -5.20
CA LEU A 149 0.28 20.10 -5.21
C LEU A 149 0.62 21.46 -5.84
N GLU A 150 1.91 21.79 -5.98
CA GLU A 150 2.39 22.90 -6.82
C GLU A 150 1.95 22.72 -8.27
N ASP A 151 1.59 23.80 -8.96
CA ASP A 151 0.98 23.82 -10.30
C ASP A 151 1.86 23.20 -11.41
#